data_AF-A0A5R9K538-F1
#
_entry.id   AF-A0A5R9K538-F1
#
_cell.length_a   1.000
_cell.length_b   1.000
_cell.length_c   1.000
_cell.angle_alpha   90.00
_cell.angle_beta   90.00
_cell.angle_gamma   90.00
#
_symmetry.space_group_name_H-M   'P 1'
#
loop_
_entity.id
_entity.type
_entity.pdbx_description
1 polymer ?
#
loop_
_entity_poly.entity_id
_entity_poly.type
_entity_poly.pdbx_seq_one_letter_code
_entity_poly.pdbx_strand_id
1 'polypeptide(L)'
;MEDIADTTGFLDETTSMLMCEEKQLTPQKGVEIIDKWIIPLDQAENTRPIADGLKKLKSLLGQEPVDGGAVISQMGTLAGQLIVIAPDMGAEGEMPSLLMALASALRMAGDIPKSE
;
A
#
# COMPACT_ATOMS: atom_id res chain seq x y z
N MET A 1 -14.24 -3.06 -18.05
CA MET A 1 -12.85 -3.44 -18.35
C MET A 1 -12.03 -2.28 -17.87
N GLU A 2 -11.55 -2.35 -16.63
CA GLU A 2 -10.52 -1.43 -16.14
C GLU A 2 -9.21 -1.96 -16.73
N ASP A 3 -8.58 -1.16 -17.58
CA ASP A 3 -7.41 -1.53 -18.35
C ASP A 3 -6.21 -1.62 -17.40
N ILE A 4 -5.33 -2.61 -17.59
CA ILE A 4 -4.09 -2.79 -16.80
C ILE A 4 -3.22 -1.50 -16.83
N ALA A 5 -3.39 -0.68 -17.87
CA ALA A 5 -2.76 0.64 -18.01
C ALA A 5 -3.19 1.68 -16.96
N ASP A 6 -4.42 1.60 -16.44
CA ASP A 6 -4.85 2.49 -15.34
C ASP A 6 -4.19 2.08 -14.02
N THR A 7 -3.97 0.77 -13.82
CA THR A 7 -3.31 0.22 -12.63
C THR A 7 -1.82 0.59 -12.58
N THR A 8 -1.13 0.62 -13.72
CA THR A 8 0.28 1.04 -13.79
C THR A 8 0.46 2.54 -13.55
N GLY A 9 -0.42 3.38 -14.13
CA GLY A 9 -0.45 4.82 -13.84
C GLY A 9 -0.72 5.13 -12.37
N PHE A 10 -1.67 4.41 -11.76
CA PHE A 10 -1.98 4.56 -10.35
C PHE A 10 -0.83 4.12 -9.43
N LEU A 11 -0.04 3.14 -9.85
CA LEU A 11 1.12 2.71 -9.07
C LEU A 11 2.31 3.66 -9.20
N ASP A 12 2.54 4.23 -10.37
CA ASP A 12 3.56 5.28 -10.55
C ASP A 12 3.23 6.52 -9.70
N GLU A 13 1.94 6.87 -9.64
CA GLU A 13 1.40 7.91 -8.75
C GLU A 13 1.61 7.55 -7.26
N THR A 14 1.30 6.32 -6.86
CA THR A 14 1.47 5.83 -5.48
C THR A 14 2.95 5.80 -5.08
N THR A 15 3.82 5.31 -5.96
CA THR A 15 5.26 5.20 -5.71
C THR A 15 5.89 6.58 -5.65
N SER A 16 5.54 7.47 -6.59
CA SER A 16 5.99 8.85 -6.57
C SER A 16 5.53 9.58 -5.30
N MET A 17 4.29 9.38 -4.86
CA MET A 17 3.81 10.00 -3.61
C MET A 17 4.52 9.46 -2.36
N LEU A 18 4.80 8.16 -2.31
CA LEU A 18 5.50 7.54 -1.17
C LEU A 18 7.01 7.81 -1.19
N MET A 19 7.61 8.09 -2.35
CA MET A 19 9.03 8.42 -2.50
C MET A 19 9.32 9.92 -2.50
N CYS A 20 8.34 10.77 -2.80
CA CYS A 20 8.50 12.22 -2.73
C CYS A 20 8.48 12.67 -1.26
N GLU A 21 9.37 13.60 -0.92
CA GLU A 21 9.69 14.02 0.45
C GLU A 21 8.45 14.18 1.35
N GLU A 22 8.58 13.70 2.59
CA GLU A 22 7.61 13.52 3.69
C GLU A 22 6.62 14.68 3.95
N LYS A 23 6.81 15.84 3.32
CA LYS A 23 5.98 17.04 3.50
C LYS A 23 4.62 16.99 2.82
N GLN A 24 4.34 16.00 1.97
CA GLN A 24 3.06 15.91 1.26
C GLN A 24 2.18 14.71 1.61
N LEU A 25 2.68 13.75 2.41
CA LEU A 25 1.92 12.55 2.77
C LEU A 25 1.10 12.83 4.05
N THR A 26 -0.17 13.19 3.87
CA THR A 26 -1.12 13.33 4.99
C THR A 26 -1.90 12.03 5.21
N PRO A 27 -2.46 11.79 6.42
CA PRO A 27 -3.33 10.65 6.65
C PRO A 27 -4.50 10.56 5.64
N GLN A 28 -5.05 11.71 5.23
CA GLN A 28 -6.12 11.80 4.24
C GLN A 28 -5.68 11.34 2.85
N LYS A 29 -4.51 11.80 2.36
CA LYS A 29 -3.94 11.29 1.10
C LYS A 29 -3.62 9.79 1.19
N GLY A 30 -3.13 9.34 2.35
CA GLY A 30 -2.93 7.91 2.60
C GLY A 30 -4.21 7.10 2.44
N VAL A 31 -5.33 7.59 3.00
CA VAL A 31 -6.65 6.97 2.85
C VAL A 31 -7.12 6.93 1.39
N GLU A 32 -6.95 8.03 0.63
CA GLU A 32 -7.33 8.08 -0.79
C GLU A 32 -6.55 7.06 -1.64
N ILE A 33 -5.24 6.94 -1.41
CA ILE A 33 -4.40 5.93 -2.08
C ILE A 33 -4.85 4.52 -1.68
N ILE A 34 -5.11 4.28 -0.39
CA ILE A 34 -5.56 2.98 0.10
C ILE A 34 -6.89 2.57 -0.56
N ASP A 35 -7.85 3.48 -0.69
CA ASP A 35 -9.15 3.19 -1.33
C ASP A 35 -8.99 2.79 -2.79
N LYS A 36 -8.11 3.46 -3.54
CA LYS A 36 -7.80 3.11 -4.93
C LYS A 36 -7.17 1.71 -5.04
N TRP A 37 -6.39 1.25 -4.06
CA TRP A 37 -5.80 -0.11 -4.05
C TRP A 37 -6.78 -1.19 -3.59
N ILE A 38 -7.70 -0.89 -2.67
CA ILE A 38 -8.65 -1.89 -2.15
C ILE A 38 -9.52 -2.48 -3.26
N ILE A 39 -10.01 -1.64 -4.19
CA ILE A 39 -10.94 -2.07 -5.24
C ILE A 39 -10.35 -3.20 -6.11
N PRO A 40 -9.18 -3.03 -6.77
CA PRO A 40 -8.61 -4.10 -7.59
C PRO A 40 -8.14 -5.30 -6.76
N LEU A 41 -7.68 -5.10 -5.52
CA LEU A 41 -7.19 -6.18 -4.66
C LEU A 41 -8.31 -6.99 -4.00
N ASP A 42 -9.53 -6.49 -3.89
CA ASP A 42 -10.67 -7.25 -3.36
C ASP A 42 -11.36 -8.12 -4.44
N GLN A 43 -11.01 -7.91 -5.71
CA GLN A 43 -11.58 -8.67 -6.84
C GLN A 43 -10.98 -10.08 -6.99
N ALA A 44 -9.75 -10.31 -6.55
CA ALA A 44 -9.11 -11.62 -6.63
C ALA A 44 -8.93 -12.26 -5.24
N GLU A 45 -9.19 -13.57 -5.16
CA GLU A 45 -9.19 -14.31 -3.88
C GLU A 45 -7.80 -14.34 -3.22
N ASN A 46 -6.75 -14.37 -4.04
CA ASN A 46 -5.35 -14.36 -3.62
C ASN A 46 -4.87 -12.96 -3.16
N THR A 47 -5.46 -11.87 -3.64
CA THR A 47 -5.16 -10.50 -3.19
C THR A 47 -6.04 -10.03 -2.04
N ARG A 48 -7.17 -10.71 -1.77
CA ARG A 48 -8.14 -10.33 -0.74
C ARG A 48 -7.54 -10.07 0.65
N PRO A 49 -6.59 -10.90 1.15
CA PRO A 49 -5.93 -10.64 2.43
C PRO A 49 -5.19 -9.30 2.47
N ILE A 50 -4.68 -8.84 1.32
CA ILE A 50 -4.00 -7.54 1.19
C ILE A 50 -5.04 -6.41 1.23
N ALA A 51 -6.16 -6.56 0.52
CA ALA A 51 -7.27 -5.62 0.58
C ALA A 51 -7.81 -5.45 2.01
N ASP A 52 -7.94 -6.54 2.77
CA ASP A 52 -8.34 -6.48 4.18
C ASP A 52 -7.30 -5.78 5.07
N GLY A 53 -6.01 -6.04 4.84
CA GLY A 53 -4.93 -5.33 5.53
C GLY A 53 -4.94 -3.82 5.24
N LEU A 54 -5.28 -3.44 4.00
CA LEU A 54 -5.43 -2.05 3.57
C LEU A 54 -6.66 -1.38 4.20
N LYS A 55 -7.80 -2.07 4.27
CA LYS A 55 -9.00 -1.60 4.99
C LYS A 55 -8.67 -1.33 6.46
N LYS A 56 -7.87 -2.20 7.09
CA LYS A 56 -7.40 -2.00 8.47
C LYS A 56 -6.48 -0.78 8.60
N LEU A 57 -5.53 -0.61 7.68
CA LEU A 57 -4.65 0.58 7.66
C LEU A 57 -5.46 1.88 7.52
N LYS A 58 -6.44 1.91 6.61
CA LYS A 58 -7.38 3.03 6.46
C LYS A 58 -8.12 3.31 7.77
N SER A 59 -8.62 2.27 8.45
CA SER A 59 -9.29 2.44 9.72
C SER A 59 -8.38 3.03 10.81
N LEU A 60 -7.09 2.67 10.84
CA LEU A 60 -6.12 3.23 11.79
C LEU A 60 -5.83 4.71 11.49
N LEU A 61 -5.70 5.08 10.22
CA LEU A 61 -5.49 6.47 9.79
C LEU A 61 -6.70 7.37 10.06
N GLY A 62 -7.90 6.80 10.15
CA GLY A 62 -9.13 7.51 10.48
C GLY A 62 -9.44 7.61 11.99
N GLN A 63 -8.58 7.09 12.87
CA GLN A 63 -8.75 7.23 14.32
C GLN A 63 -8.32 8.61 14.80
N GLU A 64 -8.96 9.08 15.87
CA GLU A 64 -8.60 10.34 16.53
C GLU A 64 -8.42 10.10 18.05
N PRO A 65 -7.19 10.16 18.59
CA PRO A 65 -5.93 10.44 17.90
C PRO A 65 -5.45 9.25 17.04
N VAL A 66 -4.69 9.53 15.99
CA VAL A 66 -4.06 8.50 15.15
C VAL A 66 -2.98 7.77 15.96
N ASP A 67 -3.09 6.44 16.05
CA ASP A 67 -2.05 5.60 16.64
C ASP A 67 -0.94 5.33 15.62
N GLY A 68 0.08 6.18 15.62
CA GLY A 68 1.22 6.06 14.71
C GLY A 68 1.97 4.72 14.84
N GLY A 69 2.00 4.12 16.04
CA GLY A 69 2.64 2.82 16.26
C GLY A 69 1.86 1.69 15.60
N ALA A 70 0.53 1.72 15.71
CA ALA A 70 -0.35 0.77 15.03
C ALA A 70 -0.30 0.95 13.50
N VAL A 71 -0.24 2.19 13.00
CA VAL A 71 -0.11 2.50 11.56
C VAL A 71 1.19 1.91 11.00
N ILE A 72 2.33 2.19 11.64
CA ILE A 72 3.65 1.66 11.25
C ILE A 72 3.66 0.13 11.25
N SER A 73 3.13 -0.49 12.31
CA SER A 73 3.07 -1.95 12.42
C SER A 73 2.20 -2.57 11.32
N GLN A 74 1.09 -1.94 10.99
CA GLN A 74 0.19 -2.40 9.93
C GLN A 74 0.82 -2.23 8.54
N MET A 75 1.54 -1.12 8.27
CA MET A 75 2.31 -0.93 7.04
C MET A 75 3.38 -2.00 6.85
N GLY A 76 4.13 -2.34 7.91
CA GLY A 76 5.12 -3.42 7.87
C GLY A 76 4.51 -4.80 7.62
N THR A 77 3.33 -5.06 8.21
CA THR A 77 2.59 -6.31 7.97
C THR A 77 2.17 -6.43 6.50
N LEU A 78 1.61 -5.36 5.94
CA LEU A 78 1.19 -5.31 4.53
C LEU A 78 2.38 -5.49 3.58
N ALA A 79 3.51 -4.83 3.85
CA ALA A 79 4.73 -5.01 3.06
C ALA A 79 5.18 -6.48 3.05
N GLY A 80 5.14 -7.16 4.20
CA GLY A 80 5.44 -8.59 4.29
C GLY A 80 4.48 -9.45 3.46
N GLN A 81 3.18 -9.20 3.54
CA GLN A 81 2.17 -9.94 2.77
C GLN A 81 2.33 -9.74 1.26
N LEU A 82 2.61 -8.52 0.83
CA LEU A 82 2.86 -8.19 -0.58
C LEU A 82 4.08 -8.91 -1.13
N ILE A 83 5.18 -9.00 -0.37
CA ILE A 83 6.40 -9.74 -0.78
C ILE A 83 6.11 -11.23 -0.96
N VAL A 84 5.27 -11.80 -0.10
CA VAL A 84 4.92 -13.23 -0.17
C VAL A 84 4.00 -13.52 -1.35
N ILE A 85 3.02 -12.66 -1.63
CA ILE A 85 1.99 -12.88 -2.64
C ILE A 85 2.44 -12.47 -4.05
N ALA A 86 3.35 -11.49 -4.18
CA ALA A 86 3.86 -11.03 -5.47
C ALA A 86 4.33 -12.15 -6.42
N PRO A 87 5.15 -13.14 -6.00
CA PRO A 87 5.57 -14.22 -6.89
C PRO A 87 4.43 -15.16 -7.32
N ASP A 88 3.37 -15.29 -6.51
CA ASP A 88 2.19 -16.12 -6.81
C ASP A 88 1.21 -15.43 -7.79
N MET A 89 1.41 -14.15 -8.10
CA MET A 89 0.62 -13.40 -9.09
C MET A 89 1.08 -13.65 -10.54
N GLY A 90 2.07 -14.53 -10.72
CA GLY A 90 2.66 -14.90 -12.01
C GLY A 90 4.17 -14.62 -12.05
N ALA A 91 4.93 -15.48 -12.72
CA ALA A 91 6.40 -15.35 -12.80
C ALA A 91 6.87 -14.26 -13.78
N GLU A 92 6.00 -13.82 -14.70
CA GLU A 92 6.30 -12.85 -15.75
C GLU A 92 5.13 -11.87 -15.87
N GLY A 93 5.33 -10.62 -15.43
CA GLY A 93 4.32 -9.59 -15.57
C GLY A 93 4.64 -8.32 -14.79
N GLU A 94 3.85 -7.29 -15.06
CA GLU A 94 3.91 -6.02 -14.33
C GLU A 94 3.43 -6.22 -12.88
N MET A 95 2.38 -7.02 -12.65
CA MET A 95 1.72 -7.20 -11.34
C MET A 95 2.67 -7.61 -10.17
N PRO A 96 3.55 -8.61 -10.30
CA PRO A 96 4.53 -8.94 -9.24
C PRO A 96 5.47 -7.78 -8.91
N SER A 97 5.98 -7.09 -9.94
CA SER A 97 6.88 -5.94 -9.79
C SER A 97 6.16 -4.77 -9.12
N LEU A 98 4.90 -4.56 -9.48
CA LEU A 98 3.99 -3.58 -8.87
C LEU A 98 3.81 -3.86 -7.37
N LEU A 99 3.48 -5.10 -7.00
CA LEU A 99 3.27 -5.46 -5.59
C LEU A 99 4.56 -5.35 -4.75
N MET A 100 5.71 -5.68 -5.34
CA MET A 100 7.02 -5.50 -4.71
C MET A 100 7.38 -4.03 -4.50
N ALA A 101 7.07 -3.16 -5.48
CA ALA A 101 7.27 -1.71 -5.34
C ALA A 101 6.39 -1.14 -4.22
N LEU A 102 5.11 -1.52 -4.17
CA LEU A 102 4.20 -1.12 -3.09
C LEU A 102 4.69 -1.61 -1.72
N ALA A 103 5.19 -2.85 -1.64
CA ALA A 103 5.78 -3.38 -0.41
C ALA A 103 6.98 -2.53 0.07
N SER A 104 7.87 -2.17 -0.85
CA SER A 104 9.02 -1.32 -0.54
C SER A 104 8.59 0.05 -0.06
N ALA A 105 7.61 0.66 -0.73
CA ALA A 105 7.12 1.98 -0.39
C ALA A 105 6.42 2.01 0.98
N LEU A 106 5.59 1.00 1.29
CA LEU A 106 4.99 0.81 2.62
C LEU A 106 6.04 0.62 3.71
N ARG A 107 7.10 -0.13 3.40
CA ARG A 107 8.21 -0.33 4.33
C ARG A 107 8.93 0.98 4.61
N MET A 108 9.26 1.76 3.58
CA MET A 108 9.91 3.06 3.73
C MET A 108 9.04 4.06 4.50
N ALA A 109 7.73 4.09 4.23
CA ALA A 109 6.78 4.92 4.97
C ALA A 109 6.52 4.46 6.41
N GLY A 110 6.72 3.16 6.71
CA GLY A 110 6.70 2.62 8.07
C GLY A 110 8.03 2.79 8.81
N ASP A 111 9.15 2.91 8.08
CA ASP A 111 10.51 3.06 8.61
C ASP A 111 10.89 4.54 8.81
N ILE A 112 9.91 5.43 9.00
CA ILE A 112 10.19 6.82 9.37
C ILE A 112 11.00 6.75 10.67
N PRO A 113 12.29 7.16 10.67
CA PRO A 113 13.08 7.14 11.88
C PRO A 113 12.36 8.02 12.89
N LYS A 114 12.14 7.48 14.10
CA LYS A 114 11.79 8.33 15.25
C LYS A 114 12.82 9.45 15.26
N SER A 115 12.39 10.66 14.87
CA SER A 115 13.17 11.86 15.16
C SER A 115 13.12 11.97 16.68
N GLU A 116 14.21 11.57 17.34
CA GLU A 116 14.50 11.87 18.74
C GLU A 116 14.66 13.39 18.93
#